data_AF-A0A0F8Y1M0-F1
#
_entry.id   AF-A0A0F8Y1M0-F1
#
_cell.length_a   1.000
_cell.length_b   1.000
_cell.length_c   1.000
_cell.angle_alpha   90.00
_cell.angle_beta   90.00
_cell.angle_gamma   90.00
#
_symmetry.space_group_name_H-M   'P 1'
#
loop_
_entity.id
_entity.type
_entity.pdbx_description
1 polymer ?
#
loop_
_entity_poly.entity_id
_entity_poly.type
_entity_poly.pdbx_seq_one_letter_code
_entity_poly.pdbx_strand_id
1 'polypeptide(L)'
;MSIQAWTYVIVTFTFIIYIAIAICSRASSTSEFYIAGKGVSPLANGMATAADWMSAASFISMAGLISFMGRDGSIYLMGWTGGYVLLALLLAPYLRKFGEFTVPDFVGQRYYSQTARVVALCCAIFI
;
A
#
# COMPACT_ATOMS: atom_id res chain seq x y z
N MET A 1 28.36 -19.24 2.89
CA MET A 1 27.44 -18.82 3.97
C MET A 1 26.13 -19.56 3.80
N SER A 2 25.47 -19.94 4.90
CA SER A 2 24.16 -20.63 4.83
C SER A 2 23.06 -19.68 4.33
N ILE A 3 21.94 -20.25 3.87
CA ILE A 3 20.75 -19.47 3.47
C ILE A 3 20.28 -18.57 4.61
N GLN A 4 20.23 -19.10 5.84
CA GLN A 4 19.85 -18.36 7.03
C GLN A 4 20.76 -17.14 7.28
N ALA A 5 22.07 -17.31 7.10
CA ALA A 5 23.02 -16.20 7.24
C ALA A 5 22.75 -15.09 6.22
N TRP A 6 22.47 -15.45 4.96
CA TRP A 6 22.08 -14.48 3.94
C TRP A 6 20.77 -13.77 4.25
N THR A 7 19.75 -14.51 4.74
CA THR A 7 18.48 -13.93 5.15
C THR A 7 18.67 -12.88 6.22
N TYR A 8 19.43 -13.18 7.28
CA TYR A 8 19.68 -12.21 8.36
C TYR A 8 20.43 -10.97 7.87
N VAL A 9 21.46 -11.15 7.05
CA VAL A 9 22.22 -10.03 6.49
C VAL A 9 21.31 -9.11 5.68
N ILE A 10 20.52 -9.65 4.76
CA ILE A 10 19.66 -8.84 3.88
C ILE A 10 18.58 -8.14 4.70
N VAL A 11 17.90 -8.85 5.60
CA VAL A 11 16.83 -8.28 6.42
C VAL A 11 17.38 -7.19 7.33
N THR A 12 18.45 -7.43 8.08
CA THR A 12 19.02 -6.41 8.96
C THR A 12 19.51 -5.21 8.17
N PHE A 13 20.14 -5.42 7.01
CA PHE A 13 20.60 -4.33 6.16
C PHE A 13 19.45 -3.45 5.64
N THR A 14 18.36 -4.05 5.14
CA THR A 14 17.21 -3.27 4.66
C THR A 14 16.54 -2.49 5.79
N PHE A 15 16.37 -3.11 6.98
CA PHE A 15 15.85 -2.40 8.15
C PHE A 15 16.72 -1.22 8.56
N ILE A 16 18.05 -1.39 8.58
CA ILE A 16 18.98 -0.29 8.89
C ILE A 16 18.82 0.86 7.89
N ILE A 17 18.72 0.56 6.59
CA ILE A 17 18.50 1.59 5.57
C ILE A 17 17.18 2.33 5.81
N TYR A 18 16.08 1.61 6.03
CA TYR A 18 14.78 2.25 6.25
C TYR A 18 14.75 3.08 7.52
N ILE A 19 15.35 2.62 8.62
CA ILE A 19 15.46 3.37 9.87
C ILE A 19 16.32 4.63 9.66
N ALA A 20 17.44 4.52 8.97
CA ALA A 20 18.29 5.67 8.65
C ALA A 20 17.53 6.72 7.82
N ILE A 21 16.80 6.28 6.78
CA ILE A 21 15.93 7.17 5.99
C ILE A 21 14.86 7.81 6.87
N ALA A 22 14.20 7.05 7.75
CA ALA A 22 13.17 7.57 8.65
C ALA A 22 13.71 8.63 9.63
N ILE A 23 14.95 8.49 10.09
CA ILE A 23 15.60 9.48 10.97
C ILE A 23 15.98 10.73 10.18
N CYS A 24 16.57 10.58 8.98
CA CYS A 24 16.98 11.69 8.13
C CYS A 24 15.79 12.48 7.54
N SER A 25 14.68 11.81 7.29
CA SER A 25 13.48 12.36 6.63
C SER A 25 12.32 12.57 7.60
N ARG A 26 12.61 12.96 8.84
CA ARG A 26 11.57 13.22 9.85
C ARG A 26 10.61 14.32 9.39
N ALA A 27 9.34 13.97 9.30
CA ALA A 27 8.28 14.92 8.97
C ALA A 27 7.99 15.87 10.15
N SER A 28 7.79 17.15 9.84
CA SER A 28 7.48 18.21 10.79
C SER A 28 5.97 18.48 10.93
N SER A 29 5.15 17.96 10.02
CA SER A 29 3.70 18.13 10.02
C SER A 29 2.94 16.91 9.50
N THR A 30 1.66 16.81 9.82
CA THR A 30 0.75 15.75 9.33
C THR A 30 0.69 15.70 7.80
N SER A 31 0.66 16.86 7.14
CA SER A 31 0.64 16.94 5.67
C SER A 31 1.97 16.46 5.06
N GLU A 32 3.09 16.78 5.69
CA GLU A 32 4.39 16.27 5.27
C GLU A 32 4.50 14.76 5.48
N PHE A 33 3.94 14.25 6.57
CA PHE A 33 3.93 12.82 6.87
C PHE A 33 3.05 12.00 5.92
N TYR A 34 1.81 12.42 5.67
CA TYR A 34 0.85 11.62 4.88
C TYR A 34 0.91 11.86 3.38
N ILE A 35 1.27 13.07 2.92
CA ILE A 35 1.26 13.41 1.49
C ILE A 35 2.58 14.03 1.00
N ALA A 36 3.65 13.96 1.80
CA ALA A 36 4.98 14.49 1.46
C ALA A 36 4.92 15.96 0.97
N GLY A 37 4.02 16.76 1.57
CA GLY A 37 3.83 18.16 1.18
C GLY A 37 3.37 18.39 -0.26
N LYS A 38 2.88 17.34 -0.96
CA LYS A 38 2.56 17.35 -2.39
C LYS A 38 3.77 17.61 -3.31
N GLY A 39 5.00 17.41 -2.80
CA GLY A 39 6.24 17.63 -3.56
C GLY A 39 6.67 16.45 -4.44
N VAL A 40 6.04 15.28 -4.31
CA VAL A 40 6.41 14.08 -5.07
C VAL A 40 5.85 14.15 -6.49
N SER A 41 6.72 13.94 -7.48
CA SER A 41 6.35 13.83 -8.89
C SER A 41 5.21 12.81 -9.10
N PRO A 42 4.20 13.11 -9.95
CA PRO A 42 3.14 12.17 -10.26
C PRO A 42 3.64 10.81 -10.76
N LEU A 43 4.74 10.78 -11.53
CA LEU A 43 5.34 9.55 -12.02
C LEU A 43 5.97 8.74 -10.88
N ALA A 44 6.73 9.40 -9.99
CA ALA A 44 7.33 8.76 -8.84
C ALA A 44 6.27 8.22 -7.87
N ASN A 45 5.22 9.00 -7.62
CA ASN A 45 4.09 8.57 -6.82
C ASN A 45 3.36 7.38 -7.46
N GLY A 46 3.16 7.40 -8.78
CA GLY A 46 2.56 6.29 -9.52
C GLY A 46 3.39 5.01 -9.45
N MET A 47 4.72 5.12 -9.58
CA MET A 47 5.63 3.99 -9.42
C MET A 47 5.62 3.44 -7.99
N ALA A 48 5.60 4.30 -6.97
CA ALA A 48 5.50 3.87 -5.58
C ALA A 48 4.18 3.12 -5.32
N THR A 49 3.07 3.66 -5.82
CA THR A 49 1.74 3.02 -5.77
C THR A 49 1.70 1.69 -6.53
N ALA A 50 2.40 1.55 -7.65
CA ALA A 50 2.53 0.28 -8.37
C ALA A 50 3.44 -0.72 -7.65
N ALA A 51 4.50 -0.26 -6.98
CA ALA A 51 5.40 -1.10 -6.21
C ALA A 51 4.70 -1.67 -4.96
N ASP A 52 3.93 -0.86 -4.25
CA ASP A 52 3.12 -1.28 -3.10
C ASP A 52 2.07 -2.33 -3.49
N TRP A 53 1.45 -2.15 -4.66
CA TRP A 53 0.55 -3.15 -5.26
C TRP A 53 1.24 -4.51 -5.49
N MET A 54 2.54 -4.49 -5.85
CA MET A 54 3.35 -5.68 -6.10
C MET A 54 3.97 -6.20 -4.81
N SER A 55 3.13 -6.64 -3.89
CA SER A 55 3.54 -7.27 -2.64
C SER A 55 4.01 -8.72 -2.82
N ALA A 56 4.65 -9.27 -1.78
CA ALA A 56 4.99 -10.70 -1.73
C ALA A 56 3.76 -11.61 -1.87
N ALA A 57 2.60 -11.19 -1.33
CA ALA A 57 1.36 -11.90 -1.49
C ALA A 57 0.96 -11.98 -2.97
N SER A 58 1.05 -10.87 -3.70
CA SER A 58 0.78 -10.83 -5.14
C SER A 58 1.72 -11.74 -5.93
N PHE A 59 3.02 -11.69 -5.65
CA PHE A 59 4.01 -12.49 -6.36
C PHE A 59 3.83 -14.00 -6.12
N ILE A 60 3.75 -14.43 -4.85
CA ILE A 60 3.64 -15.84 -4.48
C ILE A 60 2.28 -16.40 -4.90
N SER A 61 1.20 -15.65 -4.70
CA SER A 61 -0.15 -16.11 -5.05
C SER A 61 -0.30 -16.31 -6.55
N MET A 62 0.22 -15.40 -7.37
CA MET A 62 0.16 -15.58 -8.82
C MET A 62 1.01 -16.75 -9.30
N ALA A 63 2.20 -16.93 -8.74
CA ALA A 63 3.03 -18.11 -9.04
C ALA A 63 2.31 -19.41 -8.67
N GLY A 64 1.67 -19.45 -7.50
CA GLY A 64 0.85 -20.58 -7.06
C GLY A 64 -0.35 -20.83 -7.99
N LEU A 65 -1.17 -19.83 -8.26
CA LEU A 65 -2.34 -19.94 -9.15
C LEU A 65 -1.95 -20.44 -10.53
N ILE A 66 -0.91 -19.88 -11.14
CA ILE A 66 -0.44 -20.31 -12.47
C ILE A 66 0.12 -21.73 -12.42
N SER A 67 0.81 -22.12 -11.34
CA SER A 67 1.31 -23.48 -11.19
C SER A 67 0.20 -24.53 -11.15
N PHE A 68 -0.96 -24.21 -10.57
CA PHE A 68 -2.08 -25.14 -10.47
C PHE A 68 -3.07 -25.04 -11.63
N MET A 69 -3.31 -23.85 -12.16
CA MET A 69 -4.34 -23.56 -13.17
C MET A 69 -3.77 -23.35 -14.59
N GLY A 70 -2.43 -23.33 -14.73
CA GLY A 70 -1.77 -23.03 -15.99
C GLY A 70 -2.09 -21.63 -16.50
N ARG A 71 -2.24 -21.50 -17.83
CA ARG A 71 -2.51 -20.21 -18.50
C ARG A 71 -3.81 -19.57 -18.03
N ASP A 72 -4.83 -20.36 -17.68
CA ASP A 72 -6.13 -19.81 -17.29
C ASP A 72 -6.05 -19.01 -15.98
N GLY A 73 -5.07 -19.31 -15.13
CA GLY A 73 -4.74 -18.52 -13.94
C GLY A 73 -4.36 -17.06 -14.25
N SER A 74 -3.90 -16.75 -15.47
CA SER A 74 -3.54 -15.37 -15.85
C SER A 74 -4.75 -14.43 -15.92
N ILE A 75 -5.97 -14.95 -16.00
CA ILE A 75 -7.19 -14.12 -15.95
C ILE A 75 -7.29 -13.38 -14.61
N TYR A 76 -6.85 -14.00 -13.50
CA TYR A 76 -6.79 -13.34 -12.20
C TYR A 76 -5.83 -12.15 -12.21
N LEU A 77 -4.71 -12.22 -12.92
CA LEU A 77 -3.79 -11.08 -13.05
C LEU A 77 -4.48 -9.88 -13.71
N MET A 78 -5.20 -10.13 -14.80
CA MET A 78 -5.92 -9.10 -15.55
C MET A 78 -7.08 -8.52 -14.74
N GLY A 79 -7.90 -9.36 -14.13
CA GLY A 79 -9.04 -8.92 -13.31
C GLY A 79 -8.58 -8.15 -12.06
N TRP A 80 -7.55 -8.64 -11.39
CA TRP A 80 -7.01 -8.04 -10.17
C TRP A 80 -6.35 -6.68 -10.46
N THR A 81 -5.42 -6.64 -11.41
CA THR A 81 -4.75 -5.39 -11.81
C THR A 81 -5.72 -4.40 -12.44
N GLY A 82 -6.66 -4.87 -13.26
CA GLY A 82 -7.71 -4.04 -13.84
C GLY A 82 -8.60 -3.41 -12.76
N GLY A 83 -9.02 -4.21 -11.77
CA GLY A 83 -9.79 -3.71 -10.62
C GLY A 83 -9.04 -2.65 -9.81
N TYR A 84 -7.73 -2.82 -9.62
CA TYR A 84 -6.89 -1.82 -8.97
C TYR A 84 -6.84 -0.50 -9.73
N VAL A 85 -6.64 -0.56 -11.05
CA VAL A 85 -6.63 0.64 -11.91
C VAL A 85 -7.99 1.33 -11.86
N LEU A 86 -9.10 0.58 -11.93
CA LEU A 86 -10.44 1.14 -11.81
C LEU A 86 -10.65 1.82 -10.46
N LEU A 87 -10.23 1.21 -9.35
CA LEU A 87 -10.30 1.83 -8.03
C LEU A 87 -9.46 3.11 -7.96
N ALA A 88 -8.23 3.09 -8.50
CA ALA A 88 -7.35 4.25 -8.52
C ALA A 88 -7.95 5.42 -9.34
N LEU A 89 -8.63 5.13 -10.45
CA LEU A 89 -9.23 6.16 -11.30
C LEU A 89 -10.60 6.63 -10.80
N LEU A 90 -11.41 5.73 -10.26
CA LEU A 90 -12.81 6.01 -9.91
C LEU A 90 -13.01 6.38 -8.45
N LEU A 91 -12.15 5.93 -7.53
CA LEU A 91 -12.32 6.18 -6.10
C LEU A 91 -11.31 7.22 -5.57
N ALA A 92 -10.03 7.10 -5.96
CA ALA A 92 -8.99 7.98 -5.43
C ALA A 92 -9.25 9.48 -5.64
N PRO A 93 -9.82 9.96 -6.77
CA PRO A 93 -10.14 11.38 -6.92
C PRO A 93 -11.17 11.89 -5.92
N TYR A 94 -12.15 11.06 -5.53
CA TYR A 94 -13.17 11.43 -4.56
C TYR A 94 -12.62 11.45 -3.14
N LEU A 95 -11.81 10.45 -2.77
CA LEU A 95 -11.12 10.43 -1.48
C LEU A 95 -10.18 11.64 -1.32
N ARG A 96 -9.44 12.00 -2.39
CA ARG A 96 -8.59 13.20 -2.41
C ARG A 96 -9.37 14.50 -2.22
N LYS A 97 -10.58 14.59 -2.79
CA LYS A 97 -11.46 15.77 -2.62
C LYS A 97 -12.07 15.85 -1.23
N PHE A 98 -12.23 14.71 -0.54
CA PHE A 98 -12.78 14.66 0.81
C PHE A 98 -11.81 15.25 1.86
N GLY A 99 -10.50 15.17 1.61
CA GLY A 99 -9.49 15.88 2.39
C GLY A 99 -8.96 15.15 3.63
N GLU A 100 -9.47 13.96 3.92
CA GLU A 100 -8.98 13.11 5.00
C GLU A 100 -7.77 12.26 4.57
N PHE A 101 -6.86 12.00 5.52
CA PHE A 101 -5.63 11.25 5.24
C PHE A 101 -5.79 9.74 5.34
N THR A 102 -6.78 9.25 6.09
CA THR A 102 -6.98 7.80 6.33
C THR A 102 -8.41 7.35 6.01
N VAL A 103 -8.56 6.08 5.63
CA VAL A 103 -9.88 5.48 5.36
C VAL A 103 -10.77 5.47 6.61
N PRO A 104 -10.29 5.12 7.82
CA PRO A 104 -11.11 5.21 9.03
C PRO A 104 -11.61 6.63 9.32
N ASP A 105 -10.78 7.65 9.11
CA ASP A 105 -11.19 9.04 9.30
C ASP A 105 -12.25 9.46 8.28
N PHE A 106 -12.06 9.07 7.01
CA PHE A 106 -13.06 9.25 5.95
C PHE A 106 -14.41 8.64 6.36
N VAL A 107 -14.44 7.38 6.80
CA VAL A 107 -15.68 6.69 7.21
C VAL A 107 -16.31 7.39 8.41
N GLY A 108 -15.51 7.72 9.42
CA GLY A 108 -15.99 8.41 10.62
C GLY A 108 -16.65 9.75 10.31
N GLN A 109 -16.04 10.53 9.42
CA GLN A 109 -16.60 11.82 9.00
C GLN A 109 -17.79 11.67 8.07
N ARG A 110 -17.74 10.75 7.10
CA ARG A 110 -18.80 10.52 6.12
C ARG A 110 -20.13 10.14 6.78
N TYR A 111 -20.07 9.42 7.89
CA TYR A 111 -21.24 8.95 8.65
C TYR A 111 -21.43 9.66 9.99
N TYR A 112 -20.61 10.66 10.32
CA TYR A 112 -20.65 11.38 11.60
C TYR A 112 -20.66 10.44 12.83
N SER A 113 -19.89 9.34 12.77
CA SER A 113 -19.97 8.27 13.77
C SER A 113 -18.59 7.76 14.19
N GLN A 114 -18.30 7.85 15.49
CA GLN A 114 -17.07 7.29 16.06
C GLN A 114 -17.08 5.76 16.03
N THR A 115 -18.23 5.12 16.20
CA THR A 115 -18.35 3.67 16.07
C THR A 115 -17.96 3.22 14.66
N ALA A 116 -18.43 3.92 13.63
CA ALA A 116 -18.08 3.61 12.24
C ALA A 116 -16.58 3.79 11.98
N ARG A 117 -15.95 4.82 12.55
CA ARG A 117 -14.49 5.02 12.51
C ARG A 117 -13.73 3.85 13.13
N VAL A 118 -14.13 3.41 14.33
CA VAL A 118 -13.47 2.31 15.03
C VAL A 118 -13.63 1.00 14.26
N VAL A 119 -14.81 0.73 13.71
CA VAL A 119 -15.01 -0.45 12.86
C VAL A 119 -14.10 -0.39 11.62
N ALA A 120 -14.03 0.74 10.94
CA ALA A 120 -13.15 0.92 9.79
C ALA A 120 -11.66 0.79 10.15
N LEU A 121 -11.25 1.28 11.32
CA LEU A 121 -9.90 1.09 11.86
C LEU A 121 -9.60 -0.39 12.08
N CYS A 122 -10.51 -1.13 12.73
CA CYS A 122 -10.36 -2.58 12.92
C CYS A 122 -10.21 -3.27 11.56
N CYS A 123 -11.10 -2.98 10.60
CA CYS A 123 -10.99 -3.53 9.25
C CYS A 123 -9.63 -3.21 8.59
N ALA A 124 -9.12 -1.98 8.73
CA ALA A 124 -7.85 -1.57 8.14
C ALA A 124 -6.62 -2.25 8.78
N ILE A 125 -6.72 -2.72 10.02
CA ILE A 125 -5.64 -3.46 10.71
C ILE A 125 -5.63 -4.94 10.31
N PHE A 126 -6.81 -5.52 10.00
CA PHE A 126 -6.93 -6.94 9.68
C PHE A 126 -6.62 -7.30 8.23
N ILE A 127 -6.72 -6.33 7.30
CA ILE A 127 -6.43 -6.49 5.88
C ILE A 127 -4.95 -6.24 5.64
#